data_AF-A0A0Q4CTQ8-F1
#
_entry.id   AF-A0A0Q4CTQ8-F1
#
_cell.length_a   1.000
_cell.length_b   1.000
_cell.length_c   1.000
_cell.angle_alpha   90.00
_cell.angle_beta   90.00
_cell.angle_gamma   90.00
#
_symmetry.space_group_name_H-M   'P 1'
#
loop_
_entity.id
_entity.type
_entity.pdbx_description
1 polymer ?
#
loop_
_entity_poly.entity_id
_entity_poly.type
_entity_poly.pdbx_seq_one_letter_code
_entity_poly.pdbx_strand_id
1 'polypeptide(L)'
;MTATIEIPPTDDPRWDGLLSGAIRPTYKCLALRILMIRLTHAYARPDADRPALVAELRTFFHDNLRFAREDFATIFQGTAR
;
A
#
# COMPACT_ATOMS: atom_id res chain seq x y z
N MET A 1 13.92 21.69 1.57
CA MET A 1 13.50 21.17 0.26
C MET A 1 12.47 20.07 0.51
N THR A 2 11.18 20.31 0.29
CA THR A 2 10.15 19.27 0.43
C THR A 2 10.23 18.37 -0.80
N ALA A 3 10.78 17.17 -0.65
CA ALA A 3 10.68 16.16 -1.70
C ALA A 3 9.20 15.86 -1.94
N THR A 4 8.73 16.05 -3.18
CA THR A 4 7.41 15.62 -3.61
C THR A 4 7.43 14.09 -3.58
N ILE A 5 6.69 13.49 -2.66
CA ILE A 5 6.55 12.04 -2.60
C ILE A 5 5.62 11.64 -3.74
N GLU A 6 6.18 10.98 -4.76
CA GLU A 6 5.41 10.47 -5.89
C GLU A 6 4.83 9.09 -5.53
N ILE A 7 3.51 8.94 -5.73
CA ILE A 7 2.82 7.66 -5.50
C ILE A 7 2.94 6.81 -6.77
N PRO A 8 3.50 5.59 -6.69
CA PRO A 8 3.68 4.73 -7.85
C PRO A 8 2.40 4.52 -8.66
N PRO A 9 2.54 4.28 -9.98
CA PRO A 9 1.42 3.91 -10.83
C PRO A 9 0.83 2.56 -10.41
N THR A 10 -0.39 2.26 -10.86
CA THR A 10 -1.15 1.06 -10.45
C THR A 10 -0.56 -0.26 -10.96
N ASP A 11 0.30 -0.21 -11.97
CA ASP A 11 1.03 -1.35 -12.54
C ASP A 11 2.34 -1.66 -11.81
N ASP A 12 2.71 -0.88 -10.78
CA ASP A 12 3.89 -1.17 -9.98
C ASP A 12 3.74 -2.52 -9.25
N PRO A 13 4.68 -3.47 -9.43
CA PRO A 13 4.56 -4.82 -8.89
C PRO A 13 4.56 -4.87 -7.35
N ARG A 14 4.98 -3.79 -6.68
CA ARG A 14 4.95 -3.71 -5.22
C ARG A 14 3.52 -3.68 -4.68
N TRP A 15 2.56 -3.13 -5.41
CA TRP A 15 1.15 -3.17 -5.01
C TRP A 15 0.67 -4.61 -4.90
N ASP A 16 0.98 -5.41 -5.92
CA ASP A 16 0.66 -6.82 -5.97
C ASP A 16 1.38 -7.60 -4.86
N GLY A 17 2.66 -7.30 -4.63
CA GLY A 17 3.44 -7.88 -3.54
C GLY A 17 2.85 -7.61 -2.15
N LEU A 18 2.31 -6.41 -1.90
CA LEU A 18 1.64 -6.07 -0.65
C LEU A 18 0.32 -6.84 -0.48
N LEU A 19 -0.50 -6.89 -1.54
CA LEU A 19 -1.84 -7.49 -1.49
C LEU A 19 -1.82 -9.02 -1.49
N SER A 20 -0.84 -9.63 -2.16
CA SER A 20 -0.58 -11.07 -2.11
C SER A 20 0.08 -11.50 -0.78
N GLY A 21 0.62 -10.55 -0.02
CA GLY A 21 1.37 -10.82 1.20
C GLY A 21 2.79 -11.35 0.96
N ALA A 22 3.33 -11.22 -0.26
CA ALA A 22 4.75 -11.43 -0.54
C ALA A 22 5.63 -10.37 0.13
N ILE A 23 5.12 -9.14 0.28
CA ILE A 23 5.73 -8.03 1.01
C ILE A 23 4.90 -7.80 2.27
N ARG A 24 5.53 -7.93 3.45
CA ARG A 24 4.86 -7.81 4.76
C ARG A 24 5.54 -6.74 5.61
N PRO A 25 5.32 -5.45 5.32
CA PRO A 25 5.86 -4.36 6.12
C PRO A 25 5.11 -4.26 7.45
N THR A 26 5.80 -3.74 8.47
CA THR A 26 5.15 -3.42 9.76
C THR A 26 4.44 -2.07 9.63
N TYR A 27 3.10 -2.10 9.62
CA TYR A 27 2.30 -0.88 9.54
C TYR A 27 2.22 -0.15 10.89
N LYS A 28 2.69 1.10 10.92
CA LYS A 28 2.53 2.03 12.04
C LYS A 28 1.18 2.74 12.01
N CYS A 29 0.70 3.12 10.83
CA CYS A 29 -0.63 3.71 10.69
C CYS A 29 -1.73 2.65 10.87
N LEU A 30 -2.55 2.80 11.91
CA LEU A 30 -3.64 1.86 12.20
C LEU A 30 -4.67 1.79 11.06
N ALA A 31 -5.00 2.92 10.44
CA ALA A 31 -5.94 2.96 9.31
C ALA A 31 -5.40 2.17 8.11
N LEU A 32 -4.11 2.32 7.79
CA LEU A 32 -3.46 1.52 6.75
C LEU A 32 -3.45 0.04 7.12
N ARG A 33 -3.15 -0.30 8.38
CA ARG A 33 -3.14 -1.69 8.84
C ARG A 33 -4.50 -2.37 8.66
N ILE A 34 -5.57 -1.70 9.07
CA ILE A 34 -6.95 -2.20 8.91
C ILE A 34 -7.29 -2.33 7.42
N LEU A 35 -6.94 -1.34 6.60
CA LEU A 35 -7.12 -1.39 5.16
C LEU A 35 -6.42 -2.62 4.55
N MET A 36 -5.15 -2.83 4.87
CA MET A 36 -4.35 -3.94 4.34
C MET A 36 -4.92 -5.30 4.75
N ILE A 37 -5.46 -5.45 5.96
CA ILE A 37 -6.15 -6.69 6.37
C ILE A 37 -7.36 -6.96 5.47
N ARG A 38 -8.19 -5.94 5.21
CA ARG A 38 -9.36 -6.08 4.32
C ARG A 38 -8.94 -6.39 2.88
N LEU A 39 -7.96 -5.64 2.35
CA LEU A 39 -7.55 -5.77 0.96
C LEU A 39 -6.83 -7.10 0.68
N THR A 40 -5.96 -7.56 1.57
CA THR A 40 -5.28 -8.87 1.41
C THR A 40 -6.28 -10.02 1.45
N HIS A 41 -7.28 -9.95 2.33
CA HIS A 41 -8.35 -10.95 2.37
C HIS A 41 -9.22 -10.92 1.10
N ALA A 42 -9.55 -9.72 0.59
CA ALA A 42 -10.28 -9.59 -0.67
C ALA A 42 -9.46 -10.11 -1.86
N TYR A 43 -8.16 -9.80 -1.90
CA TYR A 43 -7.23 -10.19 -2.96
C TYR A 43 -7.02 -11.71 -3.04
N ALA A 44 -7.09 -12.42 -1.90
CA ALA A 44 -6.97 -13.87 -1.84
C ALA A 44 -8.15 -14.62 -2.50
N ARG A 45 -9.26 -13.94 -2.80
CA ARG A 45 -10.42 -14.55 -3.45
C ARG A 45 -10.15 -14.81 -4.93
N PRO A 46 -10.65 -15.93 -5.50
CA PRO A 46 -10.47 -16.25 -6.91
C PRO A 46 -11.19 -15.28 -7.85
N ASP A 47 -12.29 -14.67 -7.39
CA ASP A 47 -13.12 -13.69 -8.11
C ASP A 47 -12.73 -12.23 -7.83
N ALA A 48 -11.57 -11.99 -7.22
CA ALA A 48 -11.15 -10.64 -6.81
C ALA A 48 -10.88 -9.71 -8.01
N ASP A 49 -11.46 -8.51 -7.97
CA ASP A 49 -11.09 -7.40 -8.86
C ASP A 49 -9.78 -6.75 -8.38
N ARG A 50 -8.65 -7.35 -8.76
CA ARG A 50 -7.31 -6.92 -8.34
C ARG A 50 -7.00 -5.47 -8.74
N PRO A 51 -7.31 -4.99 -9.96
CA PRO A 51 -7.16 -3.58 -10.32
C PRO A 51 -7.90 -2.64 -9.37
N ALA A 52 -9.15 -2.97 -8.99
CA ALA A 52 -9.92 -2.15 -8.05
C ALA A 52 -9.28 -2.11 -6.65
N LEU A 53 -8.77 -3.23 -6.15
CA LEU A 53 -8.08 -3.31 -4.85
C LEU A 53 -6.78 -2.49 -4.84
N VAL A 54 -6.01 -2.51 -5.94
CA VAL A 54 -4.82 -1.67 -6.10
C VAL A 54 -5.19 -0.20 -6.16
N ALA A 55 -6.23 0.17 -6.92
CA ALA A 55 -6.71 1.53 -7.01
C ALA A 55 -7.17 2.07 -5.64
N GLU A 56 -7.85 1.25 -4.84
CA GLU A 56 -8.28 1.60 -3.49
C GLU A 56 -7.08 1.85 -2.56
N LEU A 57 -6.08 0.96 -2.57
CA LEU A 57 -4.85 1.14 -1.79
C LEU A 57 -4.08 2.40 -2.21
N ARG A 58 -3.99 2.65 -3.51
CA ARG A 58 -3.33 3.85 -4.06
C ARG A 58 -4.06 5.13 -3.65
N THR A 59 -5.39 5.13 -3.72
CA THR A 59 -6.24 6.25 -3.31
C THR A 59 -6.07 6.56 -1.82
N PHE A 60 -5.98 5.52 -0.98
CA PHE A 60 -5.70 5.71 0.44
C PHE A 60 -4.40 6.50 0.66
N PHE A 61 -3.31 6.12 -0.01
CA PHE A 61 -2.05 6.85 0.10
C PHE A 61 -2.13 8.26 -0.46
N HIS A 62 -2.88 8.48 -1.54
CA HIS A 62 -3.09 9.82 -2.11
C HIS A 62 -3.76 10.76 -1.10
N ASP A 63 -4.82 10.28 -0.46
CA ASP A 63 -5.65 11.11 0.43
C ASP A 63 -5.06 11.23 1.85
N ASN A 64 -4.29 10.22 2.28
CA ASN A 64 -3.84 10.09 3.67
C ASN A 64 -2.31 10.08 3.81
N LEU A 65 -1.56 10.53 2.80
CA LEU A 65 -0.10 10.45 2.81
C LEU A 65 0.53 11.08 4.05
N ARG A 66 -0.06 12.18 4.56
CA ARG A 66 0.42 12.84 5.79
C ARG A 66 0.46 11.92 7.01
N PHE A 67 -0.43 10.93 7.08
CA PHE A 67 -0.54 9.99 8.20
C PHE A 67 0.20 8.69 7.93
N ALA A 68 0.25 8.27 6.66
CA ALA A 68 0.87 7.03 6.24
C ALA A 68 2.29 7.23 5.68
N ARG A 69 2.90 8.41 5.85
CA ARG A 69 4.20 8.77 5.25
C ARG A 69 5.31 7.79 5.62
N GLU A 70 5.40 7.42 6.90
CA GLU A 70 6.43 6.49 7.38
C GLU A 70 6.24 5.08 6.80
N ASP A 71 5.00 4.61 6.74
CA ASP A 71 4.67 3.33 6.12
C ASP A 71 4.98 3.36 4.63
N PHE A 72 4.59 4.43 3.94
CA PHE A 72 4.86 4.62 2.51
C PHE A 72 6.35 4.63 2.23
N ALA A 73 7.15 5.35 3.01
CA ALA A 73 8.61 5.35 2.87
C ALA A 73 9.21 3.96 3.11
N THR A 74 8.73 3.24 4.12
CA THR A 74 9.17 1.85 4.41
C THR A 74 8.89 0.91 3.24
N ILE A 75 7.71 1.04 2.62
CA ILE A 75 7.25 0.19 1.53
C ILE A 75 7.97 0.51 0.20
N PHE A 76 8.09 1.79 -0.13
CA PHE A 76 8.47 2.25 -1.47
C PHE A 76 9.87 2.84 -1.59
N GLN A 77 10.48 3.25 -0.48
CA GLN A 77 11.81 3.87 -0.46
C GLN A 77 12.87 3.01 0.22
N GLY A 78 12.49 1.88 0.82
CA GLY A 78 13.43 0.87 1.29
C GLY A 78 14.39 1.37 2.36
N THR A 79 13.90 2.10 3.37
CA THR A 79 14.70 2.35 4.57
C THR A 79 14.70 1.09 5.44
N ALA A 80 15.40 0.06 4.96
CA ALA A 80 16.02 -0.91 5.84
C ALA A 80 16.91 -0.11 6.80
N ARG A 81 16.57 -0.14 8.08
CA ARG A 81 17.50 0.23 9.14
C ARG A 81 18.11 -1.04 9.69
#